data_AF-A0A2R8CDF4-F1
#
_entry.id   AF-A0A2R8CDF4-F1
#
_cell.length_a   1.000
_cell.length_b   1.000
_cell.length_c   1.000
_cell.angle_alpha   90.00
_cell.angle_beta   90.00
_cell.angle_gamma   90.00
#
_symmetry.space_group_name_H-M   'P 1'
#
loop_
_entity.id
_entity.type
_entity.pdbx_description
1 polymer ?
#
loop_
_entity_poly.entity_id
_entity_poly.type
_entity_poly.pdbx_seq_one_letter_code
_entity_poly.pdbx_strand_id
1 'polypeptide(L)'
;MRSLLVPCAAALALVPSVCQAQATSGHQVIRDFGRALYVLGETTGGSPEDWAQAEEAAVNEINRIQDTEPEALIQPDEDGRTPLMRAAGRGYAVLVAALLQHPEVRNRLGAKDAHGLDAYGYAALRRGTSQLACHPETTNPFVLIPFVMTRPYFADRAPYGQILHMLAAAGADPNPEDAQAAWLAICSNDVASDRQLVATSKDLGSAIAEVQHRVMRRKERADVDETADLMHTVFAGRVAEGKMTQAELDQTLADYYRSKGFEPPQNEQN
;
A
#
# COMPACT_ATOMS: atom_id res chain seq x y z
N MET A 1 47.80 33.78 -57.72
CA MET A 1 48.36 32.45 -57.45
C MET A 1 47.38 31.70 -56.56
N ARG A 2 46.77 30.64 -57.11
CA ARG A 2 45.92 29.68 -56.40
C ARG A 2 46.78 28.81 -55.48
N SER A 3 46.26 28.43 -54.32
CA SER A 3 46.23 27.02 -53.90
C SER A 3 45.31 26.83 -52.69
N LEU A 4 44.27 26.03 -52.94
CA LEU A 4 43.35 25.39 -51.99
C LEU A 4 44.00 24.12 -51.44
N LEU A 5 43.71 23.74 -50.19
CA LEU A 5 43.93 22.39 -49.67
C LEU A 5 42.89 22.06 -48.57
N VAL A 6 41.97 21.15 -48.91
CA VAL A 6 41.09 20.29 -48.08
C VAL A 6 40.77 19.07 -48.99
N PRO A 7 40.51 17.82 -48.52
CA PRO A 7 40.50 17.24 -47.16
C PRO A 7 41.35 15.95 -46.98
N CYS A 8 41.58 15.58 -45.70
CA CYS A 8 41.95 14.23 -45.27
C CYS A 8 40.71 13.32 -45.17
N ALA A 9 40.87 12.07 -45.60
CA ALA A 9 39.92 10.97 -45.41
C ALA A 9 40.59 9.81 -44.65
N ALA A 10 39.73 9.00 -44.01
CA ALA A 10 39.96 7.70 -43.35
C ALA A 10 40.68 7.74 -41.99
N ALA A 11 40.25 7.04 -40.93
CA ALA A 11 39.10 6.17 -40.67
C ALA A 11 38.91 6.12 -39.13
N LEU A 12 37.72 6.48 -38.62
CA LEU A 12 37.36 6.30 -37.21
C LEU A 12 36.77 4.90 -37.01
N ALA A 13 37.37 4.12 -36.11
CA ALA A 13 36.76 2.91 -35.56
C ALA A 13 35.53 3.30 -34.74
N LEU A 14 34.34 3.02 -35.26
CA LEU A 14 33.08 3.08 -34.54
C LEU A 14 33.01 1.88 -33.59
N VAL A 15 33.21 2.11 -32.30
CA VAL A 15 32.73 1.19 -31.27
C VAL A 15 31.20 1.33 -31.29
N PRO A 16 30.42 0.27 -31.52
CA PRO A 16 28.98 0.36 -31.35
C PRO A 16 28.72 0.59 -29.87
N SER A 17 28.21 1.78 -29.53
CA SER A 17 27.53 2.00 -28.26
C SER A 17 26.36 1.03 -28.20
N VAL A 18 26.58 -0.09 -27.51
CA VAL A 18 25.50 -0.96 -27.08
C VAL A 18 24.67 -0.12 -26.12
N CYS A 19 23.55 0.41 -26.60
CA CYS A 19 22.45 0.76 -25.72
C CYS A 19 22.05 -0.53 -25.02
N GLN A 20 22.64 -0.82 -23.86
CA GLN A 20 22.11 -1.82 -22.96
C GLN A 20 20.75 -1.28 -22.52
N ALA A 21 19.69 -1.77 -23.16
CA ALA A 21 18.36 -1.72 -22.57
C ALA A 21 18.52 -2.34 -21.18
N GLN A 22 18.22 -1.57 -20.13
CA GLN A 22 18.26 -2.11 -18.77
C GLN A 22 17.37 -3.35 -18.73
N ALA A 23 17.95 -4.49 -18.34
CA ALA A 23 17.24 -5.73 -18.13
C ALA A 23 16.05 -5.50 -17.19
N THR A 24 14.85 -5.86 -17.64
CA THR A 24 13.64 -5.78 -16.81
C THR A 24 13.79 -6.73 -15.63
N SER A 25 13.89 -6.21 -14.40
CA SER A 25 13.90 -7.03 -13.18
C SER A 25 12.50 -7.43 -12.73
N GLY A 26 12.38 -8.48 -11.92
CA GLY A 26 11.10 -8.82 -11.27
C GLY A 26 10.51 -7.65 -10.48
N HIS A 27 11.34 -6.84 -9.81
CA HIS A 27 10.91 -5.60 -9.15
C HIS A 27 10.29 -4.60 -10.12
N GLN A 28 10.86 -4.47 -11.32
CA GLN A 28 10.34 -3.57 -12.34
C GLN A 28 8.96 -4.01 -12.82
N VAL A 29 8.75 -5.30 -13.09
CA VAL A 29 7.43 -5.83 -13.47
C VAL A 29 6.38 -5.52 -12.40
N ILE A 30 6.70 -5.76 -11.12
CA ILE A 30 5.80 -5.51 -9.99
C ILE A 30 5.45 -4.03 -9.86
N ARG A 31 6.43 -3.15 -10.03
CA ARG A 31 6.23 -1.69 -10.01
C ARG A 31 5.35 -1.24 -11.17
N ASP A 32 5.64 -1.74 -12.37
CA ASP A 32 4.96 -1.34 -13.60
C ASP A 32 3.51 -1.85 -13.59
N PHE A 33 3.25 -3.04 -13.06
CA PHE A 33 1.89 -3.55 -12.81
C PHE A 33 1.12 -2.64 -11.84
N GLY A 34 1.72 -2.26 -10.72
CA GLY A 34 1.09 -1.33 -9.77
C GLY A 34 0.76 0.04 -10.39
N ARG A 35 1.63 0.54 -11.27
CA ARG A 35 1.36 1.77 -12.04
C ARG A 35 0.21 1.58 -13.02
N ALA A 36 0.14 0.44 -13.71
CA ALA A 36 -0.96 0.15 -14.63
C ALA A 36 -2.32 0.14 -13.90
N LEU A 37 -2.40 -0.52 -12.73
CA LEU A 37 -3.61 -0.51 -11.91
C LEU A 37 -4.02 0.90 -11.47
N TYR A 38 -3.04 1.73 -11.08
CA TYR A 38 -3.31 3.13 -10.72
C TYR A 38 -3.88 3.92 -11.90
N VAL A 39 -3.26 3.81 -13.08
CA VAL A 39 -3.73 4.50 -14.30
C VAL A 39 -5.14 4.05 -14.66
N LEU A 40 -5.45 2.75 -14.60
CA LEU A 40 -6.79 2.24 -14.84
C LEU A 40 -7.81 2.83 -13.85
N GLY A 41 -7.48 2.85 -12.56
CA GLY A 41 -8.32 3.46 -11.53
C GLY A 41 -8.62 4.94 -11.79
N GLU A 42 -7.62 5.71 -12.21
CA GLU A 42 -7.77 7.15 -12.50
C GLU A 42 -8.53 7.43 -13.80
N THR A 43 -8.37 6.58 -14.82
CA THR A 43 -8.84 6.88 -16.19
C THR A 43 -10.18 6.24 -16.53
N THR A 44 -10.40 4.99 -16.11
CA THR A 44 -11.62 4.23 -16.41
C THR A 44 -12.37 3.80 -15.15
N GLY A 45 -11.78 3.96 -13.97
CA GLY A 45 -12.21 3.32 -12.73
C GLY A 45 -11.80 1.84 -12.64
N GLY A 46 -11.28 1.27 -13.73
CA GLY A 46 -10.95 -0.14 -13.88
C GLY A 46 -12.18 -1.05 -14.01
N SER A 47 -12.10 -2.02 -14.91
CA SER A 47 -13.03 -3.12 -15.02
C SER A 47 -12.33 -4.47 -14.78
N PRO A 48 -13.07 -5.55 -14.47
CA PRO A 48 -12.50 -6.89 -14.38
C PRO A 48 -11.70 -7.32 -15.61
N GLU A 49 -12.11 -6.87 -16.80
CA GLU A 49 -11.40 -7.12 -18.06
C GLU A 49 -10.10 -6.30 -18.15
N ASP A 50 -10.12 -5.00 -17.84
CA ASP A 50 -8.92 -4.16 -17.82
C ASP A 50 -7.86 -4.73 -16.88
N TRP A 51 -8.29 -5.18 -15.69
CA TRP A 51 -7.39 -5.77 -14.71
C TRP A 51 -6.84 -7.11 -15.19
N ALA A 52 -7.66 -7.96 -15.78
CA ALA A 52 -7.20 -9.24 -16.34
C ALA A 52 -6.14 -9.03 -17.44
N GLN A 53 -6.32 -8.02 -18.31
CA GLN A 53 -5.34 -7.67 -19.33
C GLN A 53 -4.03 -7.16 -18.71
N ALA A 54 -4.10 -6.32 -17.68
CA ALA A 54 -2.91 -5.84 -16.96
C ALA A 54 -2.19 -6.98 -16.22
N GLU A 55 -2.94 -7.91 -15.63
CA GLU A 55 -2.43 -9.12 -14.97
C GLU A 55 -1.72 -10.03 -15.98
N GLU A 56 -2.35 -10.30 -17.13
CA GLU A 56 -1.78 -11.09 -18.22
C GLU A 56 -0.49 -10.48 -18.76
N ALA A 57 -0.48 -9.17 -19.02
CA ALA A 57 0.70 -8.46 -19.49
C ALA A 57 1.87 -8.59 -18.51
N ALA A 58 1.61 -8.45 -17.20
CA ALA A 58 2.63 -8.57 -16.17
C ALA A 58 3.12 -10.03 -16.00
N VAL A 59 2.22 -11.02 -16.07
CA VAL A 59 2.59 -12.45 -16.03
C VAL A 59 3.43 -12.84 -17.25
N ASN A 60 3.08 -12.36 -18.44
CA ASN A 60 3.84 -12.60 -19.66
C ASN A 60 5.28 -12.07 -19.55
N GLU A 61 5.47 -10.92 -18.90
CA GLU A 61 6.81 -10.40 -18.67
C GLU A 61 7.59 -11.22 -17.63
N ILE A 62 6.95 -11.72 -16.56
CA ILE A 62 7.60 -12.66 -15.63
C ILE A 62 8.04 -13.94 -16.37
N ASN A 63 7.18 -14.52 -17.21
CA ASN A 63 7.49 -15.71 -17.99
C ASN A 63 8.65 -15.44 -18.96
N ARG A 64 8.65 -14.30 -19.64
CA ARG A 64 9.75 -13.90 -20.52
C ARG A 64 11.07 -13.78 -19.76
N ILE A 65 11.08 -13.15 -18.58
CA ILE A 65 12.28 -13.04 -17.73
C ILE A 65 12.73 -14.42 -17.29
N GLN A 66 11.81 -15.30 -16.87
CA GLN A 66 12.13 -16.67 -16.49
C GLN A 66 12.85 -17.44 -17.62
N ASP A 67 12.45 -17.23 -18.88
CA ASP A 67 13.06 -17.91 -20.03
C ASP A 67 14.40 -17.31 -20.46
N THR A 68 14.66 -16.04 -20.17
CA THR A 68 15.81 -15.28 -20.71
C THR A 68 16.87 -14.92 -19.67
N GLU A 69 16.44 -14.49 -18.49
CA GLU A 69 17.27 -13.93 -17.41
C GLU A 69 16.69 -14.32 -16.03
N PRO A 70 16.55 -15.63 -15.72
CA PRO A 70 15.85 -16.12 -14.53
C PRO A 70 16.39 -15.55 -13.21
N GLU A 71 17.68 -15.21 -13.15
CA GLU A 71 18.30 -14.57 -11.99
C GLU A 71 17.65 -13.22 -11.63
N ALA A 72 17.06 -12.51 -12.60
CA ALA A 72 16.38 -11.24 -12.37
C ALA A 72 15.08 -11.37 -11.57
N LEU A 73 14.59 -12.60 -11.35
CA LEU A 73 13.43 -12.92 -10.48
C LEU A 73 13.81 -13.17 -9.02
N ILE A 74 15.11 -13.29 -8.70
CA ILE A 74 15.58 -13.61 -7.34
C ILE A 74 16.51 -12.55 -6.73
N GLN A 75 16.94 -11.55 -7.50
CA GLN A 75 17.80 -10.51 -6.97
C GLN A 75 17.06 -9.65 -5.96
N PRO A 76 17.61 -9.42 -4.75
CA PRO A 76 17.03 -8.50 -3.80
C PRO A 76 17.25 -7.04 -4.22
N ASP A 77 16.37 -6.14 -3.77
CA ASP A 77 16.62 -4.70 -3.83
C ASP A 77 17.53 -4.22 -2.68
N GLU A 78 17.74 -2.90 -2.59
CA GLU A 78 18.61 -2.27 -1.59
C GLU A 78 18.21 -2.56 -0.14
N ASP A 79 16.94 -2.89 0.11
CA ASP A 79 16.45 -3.25 1.46
C ASP A 79 16.57 -4.76 1.73
N GLY A 80 17.13 -5.53 0.79
CA GLY A 80 17.19 -6.99 0.84
C GLY A 80 15.91 -7.67 0.36
N ARG A 81 14.94 -6.95 -0.23
CA ARG A 81 13.64 -7.52 -0.57
C ARG A 81 13.66 -8.18 -1.93
N THR A 82 13.20 -9.42 -2.02
CA THR A 82 13.04 -10.13 -3.29
C THR A 82 11.79 -9.65 -4.06
N PRO A 83 11.69 -9.93 -5.37
CA PRO A 83 10.46 -9.68 -6.12
C PRO A 83 9.24 -10.36 -5.47
N LEU A 84 9.39 -11.59 -4.98
CA LEU A 84 8.30 -12.31 -4.31
C LEU A 84 7.77 -11.55 -3.08
N MET A 85 8.66 -11.00 -2.24
CA MET A 85 8.26 -10.18 -1.09
C MET A 85 7.48 -8.94 -1.52
N ARG A 86 7.93 -8.25 -2.58
CA ARG A 86 7.26 -7.06 -3.12
C ARG A 86 5.89 -7.39 -3.69
N ALA A 87 5.74 -8.49 -4.44
CA ALA A 87 4.45 -8.93 -4.99
C ALA A 87 3.47 -9.34 -3.89
N ALA A 88 3.96 -10.13 -2.91
CA ALA A 88 3.17 -10.62 -1.79
C ALA A 88 2.64 -9.47 -0.92
N GLY A 89 3.50 -8.53 -0.51
CA GLY A 89 3.10 -7.39 0.31
C GLY A 89 2.17 -6.40 -0.40
N ARG A 90 2.20 -6.35 -1.73
CA ARG A 90 1.29 -5.53 -2.54
C ARG A 90 -0.04 -6.20 -2.87
N GLY A 91 -0.20 -7.48 -2.56
CA GLY A 91 -1.43 -8.21 -2.86
C GLY A 91 -1.56 -8.64 -4.32
N TYR A 92 -0.46 -8.79 -5.06
CA TYR A 92 -0.50 -9.18 -6.49
C TYR A 92 -0.48 -10.70 -6.64
N ALA A 93 -1.62 -11.34 -6.37
CA ALA A 93 -1.74 -12.81 -6.31
C ALA A 93 -1.27 -13.50 -7.60
N VAL A 94 -1.63 -12.96 -8.77
CA VAL A 94 -1.20 -13.52 -10.07
C VAL A 94 0.32 -13.51 -10.25
N LEU A 95 1.02 -12.47 -9.76
CA LEU A 95 2.47 -12.38 -9.85
C LEU A 95 3.16 -13.26 -8.81
N VAL A 96 2.56 -13.42 -7.62
CA VAL A 96 3.02 -14.42 -6.65
C VAL A 96 2.93 -15.82 -7.27
N ALA A 97 1.81 -16.17 -7.89
CA ALA A 97 1.62 -17.47 -8.53
C ALA A 97 2.64 -17.72 -9.65
N ALA A 98 2.90 -16.73 -10.51
CA ALA A 98 3.88 -16.80 -11.58
C ALA A 98 5.32 -16.95 -11.04
N LEU A 99 5.72 -16.11 -10.09
CA LEU A 99 7.05 -16.17 -9.47
C LEU A 99 7.31 -17.52 -8.79
N LEU A 100 6.30 -18.11 -8.15
CA LEU A 100 6.41 -19.41 -7.48
C LEU A 100 6.57 -20.61 -8.45
N GLN A 101 6.41 -20.42 -9.76
CA GLN A 101 6.76 -21.44 -10.76
C GLN A 101 8.28 -21.58 -10.93
N HIS A 102 9.05 -20.57 -10.54
CA HIS A 102 10.50 -20.58 -10.67
C HIS A 102 11.17 -21.34 -9.50
N PRO A 103 11.93 -22.42 -9.74
CA PRO A 103 12.53 -23.22 -8.66
C PRO A 103 13.41 -22.41 -7.70
N GLU A 104 14.25 -21.50 -8.21
CA GLU A 104 15.12 -20.68 -7.36
C GLU A 104 14.35 -19.66 -6.50
N VAL A 105 13.17 -19.23 -6.94
CA VAL A 105 12.29 -18.38 -6.11
C VAL A 105 11.78 -19.21 -4.93
N ARG A 106 11.35 -20.46 -5.19
CA ARG A 106 10.88 -21.38 -4.13
C ARG A 106 11.99 -21.72 -3.14
N ASN A 107 13.22 -21.93 -3.62
CA ASN A 107 14.38 -22.23 -2.77
C ASN A 107 14.72 -21.08 -1.80
N ARG A 108 14.21 -19.87 -2.06
CA ARG A 108 14.45 -18.65 -1.27
C ARG A 108 13.23 -18.18 -0.49
N LEU A 109 12.20 -19.01 -0.29
CA LEU A 109 10.97 -18.62 0.41
C LEU A 109 11.21 -18.07 1.82
N GLY A 110 12.16 -18.66 2.56
CA GLY A 110 12.54 -18.22 3.90
C GLY A 110 13.61 -17.11 3.94
N ALA A 111 13.98 -16.53 2.78
CA ALA A 111 14.87 -15.38 2.78
C ALA A 111 14.20 -14.21 3.51
N LYS A 112 14.96 -13.52 4.35
CA LYS A 112 14.50 -12.37 5.14
C LYS A 112 15.23 -11.11 4.70
N ASP A 113 14.51 -10.00 4.65
CA ASP A 113 15.05 -8.69 4.33
C ASP A 113 15.68 -7.99 5.57
N ALA A 114 16.07 -6.72 5.42
CA ALA A 114 16.65 -5.94 6.51
C ALA A 114 15.70 -5.72 7.72
N HIS A 115 14.40 -5.97 7.56
CA HIS A 115 13.41 -5.90 8.63
C HIS A 115 13.06 -7.29 9.22
N GLY A 116 13.74 -8.35 8.79
CA GLY A 116 13.46 -9.72 9.23
C GLY A 116 12.24 -10.36 8.54
N LEU A 117 11.72 -9.73 7.49
CA LEU A 117 10.49 -10.18 6.83
C LEU A 117 10.80 -11.01 5.59
N ASP A 118 10.07 -12.11 5.44
CA ASP A 118 9.97 -12.88 4.20
C ASP A 118 8.67 -12.54 3.44
N ALA A 119 8.41 -13.25 2.34
CA ALA A 119 7.23 -13.00 1.53
C ALA A 119 5.90 -13.26 2.29
N TYR A 120 5.89 -14.23 3.22
CA TYR A 120 4.71 -14.53 4.03
C TYR A 120 4.44 -13.38 5.00
N GLY A 121 5.48 -12.91 5.70
CA GLY A 121 5.39 -11.76 6.59
C GLY A 121 4.87 -10.51 5.89
N TYR A 122 5.35 -10.22 4.67
CA TYR A 122 4.84 -9.11 3.86
C TYR A 122 3.36 -9.27 3.47
N ALA A 123 2.93 -10.48 3.07
CA ALA A 123 1.53 -10.75 2.77
C ALA A 123 0.63 -10.59 4.00
N ALA A 124 1.10 -11.07 5.16
CA ALA A 124 0.37 -11.01 6.43
C ALA A 124 0.16 -9.56 6.90
N LEU A 125 1.15 -8.70 6.68
CA LEU A 125 1.05 -7.26 7.00
C LEU A 125 0.04 -6.51 6.13
N ARG A 126 -0.29 -7.01 4.93
CA ARG A 126 -1.15 -6.33 3.95
C ARG A 126 -0.73 -4.87 3.76
N ARG A 127 0.46 -4.63 3.19
CA ARG A 127 1.18 -3.33 3.23
C ARG A 127 0.28 -2.11 3.04
N GLY A 128 -0.66 -2.15 2.09
CA GLY A 128 -1.58 -1.03 1.85
C GLY A 128 -2.54 -0.71 3.01
N THR A 129 -3.12 -1.74 3.63
CA THR A 129 -3.93 -1.60 4.85
C THR A 129 -3.06 -1.19 6.04
N SER A 130 -1.85 -1.76 6.12
CA SER A 130 -0.93 -1.52 7.22
C SER A 130 -0.50 -0.07 7.34
N GLN A 131 -0.30 0.64 6.24
CA GLN A 131 0.32 1.96 6.26
C GLN A 131 -0.42 2.96 7.15
N LEU A 132 -1.75 3.02 7.06
CA LEU A 132 -2.55 3.92 7.88
C LEU A 132 -2.72 3.41 9.33
N ALA A 133 -2.83 2.10 9.51
CA ALA A 133 -2.84 1.50 10.85
C ALA A 133 -1.52 1.76 11.59
N CYS A 134 -0.40 1.76 10.87
CA CYS A 134 0.97 1.88 11.35
C CYS A 134 1.36 3.33 11.66
N HIS A 135 0.95 4.27 10.81
CA HIS A 135 1.32 5.70 10.87
C HIS A 135 0.08 6.60 10.92
N PRO A 136 -0.70 6.59 12.02
CA PRO A 136 -1.95 7.33 12.14
C PRO A 136 -1.76 8.84 12.03
N GLU A 137 -0.59 9.37 12.38
CA GLU A 137 -0.23 10.78 12.26
C GLU A 137 -0.12 11.27 10.81
N THR A 138 -0.14 10.38 9.83
CA THR A 138 -0.14 10.78 8.41
C THR A 138 -1.40 11.58 8.11
N THR A 139 -1.25 12.89 7.97
CA THR A 139 -2.34 13.84 7.67
C THR A 139 -2.49 14.10 6.18
N ASN A 140 -1.49 13.73 5.37
CA ASN A 140 -1.52 13.99 3.94
C ASN A 140 -2.56 13.11 3.24
N PRO A 141 -3.71 13.67 2.78
CA PRO A 141 -4.74 12.88 2.12
C PRO A 141 -4.28 12.31 0.78
N PHE A 142 -3.25 12.89 0.14
CA PHE A 142 -2.70 12.41 -1.12
C PHE A 142 -2.01 11.04 -0.97
N VAL A 143 -1.57 10.66 0.24
CA VAL A 143 -1.05 9.30 0.52
C VAL A 143 -2.13 8.24 0.29
N LEU A 144 -3.41 8.60 0.43
CA LEU A 144 -4.52 7.69 0.25
C LEU A 144 -4.95 7.53 -1.22
N ILE A 145 -4.63 8.48 -2.10
CA ILE A 145 -5.12 8.48 -3.49
C ILE A 145 -4.78 7.17 -4.23
N PRO A 146 -3.51 6.69 -4.24
CA PRO A 146 -3.20 5.43 -4.90
C PRO A 146 -4.02 4.24 -4.36
N PHE A 147 -4.32 4.25 -3.06
CA PHE A 147 -5.17 3.21 -2.45
C PHE A 147 -6.62 3.35 -2.84
N VAL A 148 -7.17 4.57 -2.90
CA VAL A 148 -8.55 4.82 -3.32
C VAL A 148 -8.75 4.35 -4.76
N MET A 149 -7.83 4.67 -5.66
CA MET A 149 -7.94 4.32 -7.09
C MET A 149 -7.78 2.83 -7.36
N THR A 150 -6.96 2.14 -6.57
CA THR A 150 -6.74 0.69 -6.73
C THR A 150 -7.67 -0.15 -5.88
N ARG A 151 -8.50 0.46 -5.01
CA ARG A 151 -9.41 -0.25 -4.12
C ARG A 151 -10.40 -1.17 -4.85
N PRO A 152 -11.02 -0.79 -6.00
CA PRO A 152 -11.91 -1.68 -6.73
C PRO A 152 -11.25 -3.00 -7.13
N TYR A 153 -10.00 -2.94 -7.63
CA TYR A 153 -9.21 -4.13 -7.97
C TYR A 153 -9.05 -5.07 -6.75
N PHE A 154 -8.65 -4.53 -5.60
CA PHE A 154 -8.43 -5.35 -4.41
C PHE A 154 -9.72 -5.87 -3.76
N ALA A 155 -10.82 -5.13 -3.90
CA ALA A 155 -12.14 -5.57 -3.44
C ALA A 155 -12.65 -6.75 -4.27
N ASP A 156 -12.43 -6.72 -5.58
CA ASP A 156 -12.79 -7.80 -6.50
C ASP A 156 -11.90 -9.05 -6.29
N ARG A 157 -10.58 -8.87 -6.22
CA ARG A 157 -9.62 -9.99 -6.14
C ARG A 157 -9.48 -10.62 -4.76
N ALA A 158 -9.73 -9.87 -3.68
CA ALA A 158 -9.53 -10.31 -2.29
C ALA A 158 -8.21 -11.11 -2.05
N PRO A 159 -7.03 -10.61 -2.46
CA PRO A 159 -5.90 -11.46 -2.83
C PRO A 159 -5.12 -12.07 -1.65
N TYR A 160 -5.17 -11.45 -0.46
CA TYR A 160 -4.23 -11.81 0.61
C TYR A 160 -4.44 -13.21 1.17
N GLY A 161 -5.68 -13.69 1.30
CA GLY A 161 -5.95 -15.06 1.72
C GLY A 161 -5.38 -16.09 0.74
N GLN A 162 -5.53 -15.83 -0.56
CA GLN A 162 -4.95 -16.66 -1.61
C GLN A 162 -3.43 -16.64 -1.58
N ILE A 163 -2.80 -15.47 -1.40
CA ILE A 163 -1.33 -15.34 -1.33
C ILE A 163 -0.77 -16.10 -0.14
N LEU A 164 -1.34 -15.94 1.05
CA LEU A 164 -0.92 -16.65 2.25
C LEU A 164 -1.02 -18.17 2.05
N HIS A 165 -2.11 -18.63 1.42
CA HIS A 165 -2.27 -20.04 1.08
C HIS A 165 -1.22 -20.53 0.08
N MET A 166 -0.96 -19.79 -1.00
CA MET A 166 0.05 -20.15 -2.01
C MET A 166 1.46 -20.22 -1.43
N LEU A 167 1.83 -19.25 -0.58
CA LEU A 167 3.15 -19.22 0.06
C LEU A 167 3.33 -20.38 1.04
N ALA A 168 2.33 -20.64 1.89
CA ALA A 168 2.36 -21.78 2.81
C ALA A 168 2.40 -23.12 2.06
N ALA A 169 1.60 -23.28 1.00
CA ALA A 169 1.63 -24.47 0.14
C ALA A 169 2.97 -24.62 -0.61
N ALA A 170 3.69 -23.52 -0.85
CA ALA A 170 5.02 -23.56 -1.42
C ALA A 170 6.13 -23.91 -0.41
N GLY A 171 5.81 -23.92 0.90
CA GLY A 171 6.73 -24.27 1.99
C GLY A 171 7.22 -23.08 2.83
N ALA A 172 6.61 -21.90 2.70
CA ALA A 172 6.89 -20.78 3.61
C ALA A 172 6.37 -21.09 5.03
N ASP A 173 7.07 -20.60 6.05
CA ASP A 173 6.60 -20.67 7.44
C ASP A 173 5.38 -19.76 7.62
N PRO A 174 4.20 -20.30 7.99
CA PRO A 174 2.99 -19.50 8.16
C PRO A 174 2.92 -18.74 9.50
N ASN A 175 4.02 -18.65 10.24
CA ASN A 175 4.09 -17.92 11.50
C ASN A 175 4.12 -16.38 11.28
N PRO A 176 3.15 -15.61 11.80
CA PRO A 176 3.13 -14.16 11.67
C PRO A 176 4.00 -13.43 12.69
N GLU A 177 4.70 -14.10 13.61
CA GLU A 177 5.45 -13.48 14.72
C GLU A 177 6.47 -12.44 14.24
N ASP A 178 7.24 -12.73 13.19
CA ASP A 178 8.21 -11.77 12.65
C ASP A 178 7.51 -10.53 12.07
N ALA A 179 6.34 -10.72 11.45
CA ALA A 179 5.52 -9.61 10.96
C ALA A 179 4.93 -8.77 12.08
N GLN A 180 4.46 -9.40 13.17
CA GLN A 180 3.99 -8.70 14.37
C GLN A 180 5.12 -7.89 15.00
N ALA A 181 6.29 -8.51 15.20
CA ALA A 181 7.46 -7.86 15.77
C ALA A 181 7.91 -6.66 14.92
N ALA A 182 7.98 -6.84 13.59
CA ALA A 182 8.32 -5.76 12.67
C ALA A 182 7.31 -4.61 12.73
N TRP A 183 6.00 -4.90 12.74
CA TRP A 183 4.97 -3.87 12.86
C TRP A 183 5.14 -3.10 14.17
N LEU A 184 5.27 -3.80 15.30
CA LEU A 184 5.42 -3.16 16.62
C LEU A 184 6.70 -2.33 16.74
N ALA A 185 7.79 -2.74 16.08
CA ALA A 185 9.06 -2.03 16.12
C ALA A 185 9.09 -0.79 15.21
N ILE A 186 8.42 -0.84 14.05
CA ILE A 186 8.51 0.20 13.01
C ILE A 186 7.39 1.24 13.13
N CYS A 187 6.20 0.83 13.58
CA CYS A 187 5.01 1.68 13.54
C CYS A 187 4.97 2.73 14.66
N SER A 188 4.59 3.95 14.29
CA SER A 188 4.41 5.10 15.19
C SER A 188 3.08 5.07 15.95
N ASN A 189 2.13 4.20 15.58
CA ASN A 189 0.91 4.01 16.33
C ASN A 189 1.21 3.60 17.78
N ASP A 190 0.89 4.50 18.71
CA ASP A 190 1.17 4.42 20.14
C ASP A 190 -0.06 4.00 20.97
N VAL A 191 -1.21 3.80 20.33
CA VAL A 191 -2.45 3.39 21.01
C VAL A 191 -2.28 1.97 21.55
N ALA A 192 -2.17 1.86 22.88
CA ALA A 192 -1.84 0.60 23.56
C ALA A 192 -2.78 -0.56 23.19
N SER A 193 -4.08 -0.30 23.06
CA SER A 193 -5.07 -1.32 22.69
C SER A 193 -4.92 -1.81 21.25
N ASP A 194 -4.49 -0.94 20.33
CA ASP A 194 -4.24 -1.30 18.92
C ASP A 194 -2.94 -2.11 18.81
N ARG A 195 -1.89 -1.70 19.53
CA ARG A 195 -0.63 -2.46 19.62
C ARG A 195 -0.83 -3.85 20.23
N GLN A 196 -1.62 -3.95 21.30
CA GLN A 196 -1.96 -5.23 21.94
C GLN A 196 -2.74 -6.15 21.00
N LEU A 197 -3.68 -5.60 20.23
CA LEU A 197 -4.44 -6.36 19.24
C LEU A 197 -3.50 -6.97 18.18
N VAL A 198 -2.55 -6.19 17.66
CA VAL A 198 -1.54 -6.70 16.72
C VAL A 198 -0.66 -7.78 17.36
N ALA A 199 -0.16 -7.53 18.58
CA ALA A 199 0.79 -8.42 19.27
C ALA A 199 0.23 -9.81 19.58
N THR A 200 -1.08 -9.94 19.76
CA THR A 200 -1.72 -11.18 20.20
C THR A 200 -2.60 -11.85 19.15
N SER A 201 -2.81 -11.20 18.00
CA SER A 201 -3.71 -11.73 16.98
C SER A 201 -3.12 -12.95 16.28
N LYS A 202 -3.93 -14.00 16.11
CA LYS A 202 -3.60 -15.12 15.23
C LYS A 202 -3.80 -14.78 13.75
N ASP A 203 -4.75 -13.91 13.45
CA ASP A 203 -4.98 -13.36 12.12
C ASP A 203 -4.49 -11.91 12.09
N LEU A 204 -3.20 -11.75 11.78
CA LEU A 204 -2.56 -10.45 11.72
C LEU A 204 -3.22 -9.51 10.71
N GLY A 205 -3.65 -10.05 9.56
CA GLY A 205 -4.27 -9.26 8.50
C GLY A 205 -5.60 -8.65 8.91
N SER A 206 -6.43 -9.42 9.62
CA SER A 206 -7.70 -8.92 10.17
C SER A 206 -7.49 -7.93 11.32
N ALA A 207 -6.52 -8.19 12.20
CA ALA A 207 -6.15 -7.25 13.27
C ALA A 207 -5.69 -5.89 12.72
N ILE A 208 -4.84 -5.88 11.68
CA ILE A 208 -4.39 -4.64 11.03
C ILE A 208 -5.56 -3.89 10.38
N ALA A 209 -6.48 -4.60 9.72
CA ALA A 209 -7.68 -3.98 9.14
C ALA A 209 -8.58 -3.35 10.22
N GLU A 210 -8.72 -4.00 11.38
CA GLU A 210 -9.45 -3.45 12.52
C GLU A 210 -8.76 -2.20 13.09
N VAL A 211 -7.43 -2.23 13.29
CA VAL A 211 -6.67 -1.06 13.73
C VAL A 211 -6.82 0.09 12.72
N GLN A 212 -6.74 -0.18 11.41
CA GLN A 212 -6.97 0.82 10.38
C GLN A 212 -8.36 1.46 10.51
N HIS A 213 -9.40 0.64 10.72
CA HIS A 213 -10.76 1.13 10.90
C HIS A 213 -10.88 2.01 12.15
N ARG A 214 -10.28 1.61 13.27
CA ARG A 214 -10.25 2.41 14.51
C ARG A 214 -9.51 3.74 14.31
N VAL A 215 -8.38 3.74 13.60
CA VAL A 215 -7.64 4.96 13.23
C VAL A 215 -8.55 5.91 12.42
N MET A 216 -9.22 5.39 11.39
CA MET A 216 -10.15 6.20 10.58
C MET A 216 -11.30 6.77 11.40
N ARG A 217 -11.93 5.95 12.27
CA ARG A 217 -13.02 6.42 13.14
C ARG A 217 -12.58 7.49 14.12
N ARG A 218 -11.35 7.42 14.64
CA ARG A 218 -10.78 8.49 15.49
C ARG A 218 -10.52 9.79 14.72
N LYS A 219 -10.06 9.70 13.47
CA LYS A 219 -9.89 10.87 12.59
C LYS A 219 -11.23 11.52 12.26
N GLU A 220 -12.20 10.72 11.81
CA GLU A 220 -13.56 11.19 11.57
C GLU A 220 -14.15 11.87 12.81
N ARG A 221 -13.91 11.31 14.00
CA ARG A 221 -14.35 11.93 15.25
C ARG A 221 -13.67 13.28 15.48
N ALA A 222 -12.36 13.39 15.31
CA ALA A 222 -11.63 14.63 15.49
C ALA A 222 -12.12 15.73 14.52
N ASP A 223 -12.39 15.39 13.26
CA ASP A 223 -12.95 16.32 12.27
C ASP A 223 -14.35 16.82 12.67
N VAL A 224 -15.16 15.94 13.26
CA VAL A 224 -16.48 16.26 13.80
C VAL A 224 -16.38 17.17 15.03
N ASP A 225 -15.45 16.87 15.95
CA ASP A 225 -15.20 17.70 17.13
C ASP A 225 -14.77 19.13 16.69
N GLU A 226 -13.82 19.26 15.75
CA GLU A 226 -13.37 20.55 15.21
C GLU A 226 -14.52 21.33 14.56
N THR A 227 -15.35 20.66 13.75
CA THR A 227 -16.51 21.30 13.12
C THR A 227 -17.55 21.74 14.15
N ALA A 228 -17.77 20.94 15.21
CA ALA A 228 -18.68 21.29 16.28
C ALA A 228 -18.18 22.53 17.06
N ASP A 229 -16.86 22.65 17.31
CA ASP A 229 -16.25 23.82 17.94
C ASP A 229 -16.40 25.09 17.09
N LEU A 230 -16.23 24.96 15.77
CA LEU A 230 -16.50 26.02 14.80
C LEU A 230 -17.98 26.45 14.84
N MET A 231 -18.91 25.48 14.82
CA MET A 231 -20.34 25.75 14.93
C MET A 231 -20.66 26.47 16.24
N HIS A 232 -20.14 25.99 17.36
CA HIS A 232 -20.31 26.63 18.67
C HIS A 232 -19.82 28.08 18.64
N THR A 233 -18.62 28.33 18.10
CA THR A 233 -18.04 29.67 17.98
C THR A 233 -18.90 30.61 17.12
N VAL A 234 -19.39 30.13 15.97
CA VAL A 234 -20.23 30.91 15.06
C VAL A 234 -21.60 31.23 15.67
N PHE A 235 -22.21 30.27 16.37
CA PHE A 235 -23.55 30.44 16.94
C PHE A 235 -23.55 31.14 18.31
N ALA A 236 -22.42 31.18 19.02
CA ALA A 236 -22.29 31.91 20.29
C ALA A 236 -22.72 33.37 20.18
N GLY A 237 -22.42 34.05 19.06
CA GLY A 237 -22.88 35.42 18.82
C GLY A 237 -24.40 35.53 18.73
N ARG A 238 -25.07 34.55 18.10
CA ARG A 238 -26.54 34.52 18.01
C ARG A 238 -27.20 34.23 19.35
N VAL A 239 -26.56 33.41 20.20
CA VAL A 239 -27.00 33.18 21.57
C VAL A 239 -26.89 34.46 22.40
N ALA A 240 -25.76 35.17 22.31
CA ALA A 240 -25.54 36.44 23.00
C ALA A 240 -26.54 37.53 22.57
N GLU A 241 -26.94 37.53 21.30
CA GLU A 241 -27.96 38.45 20.75
C GLU A 241 -29.41 38.03 21.06
N GLY A 242 -29.63 36.92 21.76
CA GLY A 242 -30.96 36.37 22.05
C GLY A 242 -31.71 35.85 20.82
N LYS A 243 -31.01 35.67 19.69
CA LYS A 243 -31.57 35.13 18.43
C LYS A 243 -31.58 33.60 18.38
N MET A 244 -31.08 32.97 19.44
CA MET A 244 -30.99 31.52 19.66
C MET A 244 -30.83 31.29 21.16
N THR A 245 -31.43 30.23 21.70
CA THR A 245 -31.21 29.79 23.08
C THR A 245 -30.00 28.85 23.17
N GLN A 246 -29.38 28.73 24.35
CA GLN A 246 -28.31 27.76 24.55
C GLN A 246 -28.78 26.32 24.32
N ALA A 247 -30.00 25.98 24.74
CA ALA A 247 -30.58 24.66 24.52
C ALA A 247 -30.76 24.33 23.03
N GLU A 248 -31.13 25.31 22.20
CA GLU A 248 -31.19 25.13 20.75
C GLU A 248 -29.80 24.88 20.15
N LEU A 249 -28.76 25.54 20.68
CA LEU A 249 -27.39 25.34 20.21
C LEU A 249 -26.88 23.95 20.59
N ASP A 250 -27.07 23.54 21.84
CA ASP A 250 -26.68 22.22 22.33
C ASP A 250 -27.39 21.11 21.55
N GLN A 251 -28.68 21.27 21.27
CA GLN A 251 -29.44 20.34 20.44
C GLN A 251 -28.91 20.29 18.99
N THR A 252 -28.61 21.45 18.40
CA THR A 252 -28.04 21.54 17.05
C THR A 252 -26.69 20.80 16.96
N LEU A 253 -25.82 21.00 17.95
CA LEU A 253 -24.53 20.29 18.03
C LEU A 253 -24.75 18.79 18.22
N ALA A 254 -25.64 18.39 19.13
CA ALA A 254 -25.94 16.97 19.36
C ALA A 254 -26.51 16.27 18.12
N ASP A 255 -27.37 16.95 17.35
CA ASP A 255 -27.89 16.46 16.08
C ASP A 255 -26.78 16.37 15.01
N TYR A 256 -25.86 17.33 15.00
CA TYR A 256 -24.68 17.27 14.13
C TYR A 256 -23.81 16.02 14.44
N TYR A 257 -23.46 15.76 15.70
CA TYR A 257 -22.73 14.55 16.11
C TYR A 257 -23.46 13.27 15.66
N ARG A 258 -24.76 13.16 15.98
CA ARG A 258 -25.57 11.99 15.62
C ARG A 258 -25.65 11.78 14.11
N SER A 259 -25.75 12.86 13.33
CA SER A 259 -25.77 12.79 11.86
C SER A 259 -24.47 12.20 11.27
N LYS A 260 -23.37 12.29 12.01
CA LYS A 260 -22.06 11.73 11.66
C LYS A 260 -21.81 10.36 12.29
N GLY A 261 -22.78 9.81 13.02
CA GLY A 261 -22.67 8.52 13.68
C GLY A 261 -21.75 8.54 14.90
N PHE A 262 -21.72 9.67 15.62
CA PHE A 262 -21.01 9.82 16.89
C PHE A 262 -21.97 10.28 17.98
N GLU A 263 -21.71 9.84 19.22
CA GLU A 263 -22.36 10.43 20.39
C GLU A 263 -21.69 11.77 20.72
N PRO A 264 -22.47 12.82 21.04
CA PRO A 264 -21.91 14.08 21.50
C PRO A 264 -21.09 13.86 22.77
N PRO A 265 -20.04 14.67 23.02
CA PRO A 265 -19.29 14.61 24.27
C PRO A 265 -20.26 14.78 25.44
N GLN A 266 -20.11 13.95 26.47
CA GLN A 266 -20.88 14.14 27.69
C GLN A 266 -20.40 15.45 28.32
N ASN A 267 -21.33 16.39 28.56
CA ASN A 267 -21.01 17.59 29.30
C ASN A 267 -20.42 17.15 30.65
N GLU A 268 -19.14 17.42 30.89
CA GLU A 268 -18.58 17.43 32.24
C GLU A 268 -19.28 18.58 32.97
N GLN A 269 -20.43 18.26 33.55
CA GLN A 269 -21.17 19.15 34.43
C GLN A 269 -20.32 19.38 35.68
N ASN A 270 -19.55 20.48 35.67
CA ASN A 270 -19.13 21.17 36.88
C ASN A 270 -20.27 22.05 37.38
#